data_AF-A0A538QNN8-F1
#
_entry.id   AF-A0A538QNN8-F1
#
_cell.length_a   1.000
_cell.length_b   1.000
_cell.length_c   1.000
_cell.angle_alpha   90.00
_cell.angle_beta   90.00
_cell.angle_gamma   90.00
#
_symmetry.space_group_name_H-M   'P 1'
#
loop_
_entity.id
_entity.type
_entity.pdbx_description
1 polymer ?
#
loop_
_entity_poly.entity_id
_entity_poly.type
_entity_poly.pdbx_seq_one_letter_code
_entity_poly.pdbx_strand_id
1 'polypeptide(L)'
;MRVLWIAAVIACSGRPPPAQPAAAPAVVADAGPPADAAPLDQDLPRLAERSLAMYQDIVSAFAASGEDCAAAVTRLHELTGRYRDVTVANAKVLQDGRAKELKAALAPHSAEFDAAAAAVVRSPVVARCAQDPRFSQAFDELLAPP
;
A
#
# COMPACT_ATOMS: atom_id res chain seq x y z
N MET A 1 63.54 -44.79 -34.30
CA MET A 1 64.07 -45.29 -33.02
C MET A 1 63.28 -44.66 -31.87
N ARG A 2 62.92 -45.48 -30.87
CA ARG A 2 62.54 -45.17 -29.48
C ARG A 2 61.16 -44.53 -29.18
N VAL A 3 60.32 -45.45 -28.70
CA VAL A 3 59.17 -45.40 -27.78
C VAL A 3 59.51 -44.61 -26.48
N LEU A 4 58.55 -43.92 -25.85
CA LEU A 4 58.05 -44.17 -24.47
C LEU A 4 57.15 -43.04 -23.83
N TRP A 5 55.88 -43.42 -23.59
CA TRP A 5 54.93 -43.22 -22.45
C TRP A 5 54.40 -41.87 -21.90
N ILE A 6 53.06 -41.75 -22.02
CA ILE A 6 51.96 -41.51 -21.05
C ILE A 6 52.19 -40.66 -19.78
N ALA A 7 51.36 -39.61 -19.61
CA ALA A 7 50.60 -39.34 -18.37
C ALA A 7 49.37 -38.46 -18.66
N ALA A 8 48.18 -39.00 -18.39
CA ALA A 8 46.91 -38.30 -18.42
C ALA A 8 46.70 -37.54 -17.10
N VAL A 9 46.20 -36.31 -17.17
CA VAL A 9 45.57 -35.63 -16.04
C VAL A 9 44.18 -35.18 -16.48
N ILE A 10 43.17 -35.91 -16.00
CA ILE A 10 41.78 -35.46 -16.02
C ILE A 10 41.67 -34.46 -14.89
N ALA A 11 41.53 -33.18 -15.21
CA ALA A 11 41.09 -32.16 -14.26
C ALA A 11 39.95 -31.38 -14.90
N CYS A 12 38.75 -31.63 -14.38
CA CYS A 12 37.49 -31.02 -14.73
C CYS A 12 37.62 -29.48 -14.80
N SER A 13 37.54 -28.93 -16.01
CA SER A 13 37.33 -27.49 -16.19
C SER A 13 35.88 -27.19 -15.83
N GLY A 14 35.71 -26.67 -14.61
CA GLY A 14 34.43 -26.34 -14.00
C GLY A 14 33.60 -25.41 -14.89
N ARG A 15 32.39 -25.87 -15.19
CA ARG A 15 31.31 -25.06 -15.72
C ARG A 15 30.93 -24.01 -14.66
N PRO A 16 30.84 -22.72 -14.99
CA PRO A 16 30.37 -21.72 -14.03
C PRO A 16 28.94 -22.07 -13.61
N PRO A 17 28.58 -21.95 -12.32
CA PRO A 17 27.20 -22.14 -11.90
C PRO A 17 26.31 -21.11 -12.59
N PRO A 18 25.08 -21.49 -13.01
CA PRO A 18 24.13 -20.53 -13.52
C PRO A 18 23.86 -19.48 -12.43
N ALA A 19 23.96 -18.20 -12.82
CA ALA A 19 23.56 -17.10 -11.97
C ALA A 19 22.10 -17.32 -11.53
N GLN A 20 21.90 -17.53 -10.23
CA GLN A 20 20.58 -17.48 -9.62
C GLN A 20 20.01 -16.08 -9.90
N PRO A 21 18.82 -15.97 -10.52
CA PRO A 21 18.11 -14.70 -10.52
C PRO A 21 17.92 -14.30 -9.07
N ALA A 22 18.40 -13.11 -8.70
CA ALA A 22 18.06 -12.51 -7.43
C ALA A 22 16.53 -12.53 -7.32
N ALA A 23 16.01 -13.20 -6.29
CA ALA A 23 14.59 -13.20 -6.00
C ALA A 23 14.17 -11.73 -5.93
N ALA A 24 13.31 -11.32 -6.87
CA ALA A 24 12.59 -10.07 -6.75
C ALA A 24 11.94 -10.07 -5.36
N PRO A 25 12.00 -8.96 -4.61
CA PRO A 25 11.25 -8.87 -3.36
C PRO A 25 9.81 -9.26 -3.66
N ALA A 26 9.31 -10.27 -2.94
CA ALA A 26 7.94 -10.69 -3.08
C ALA A 26 7.08 -9.45 -2.86
N VAL A 27 6.44 -8.98 -3.93
CA VAL A 27 5.28 -8.11 -3.79
C VAL A 27 4.32 -8.94 -2.96
N VAL A 28 4.17 -8.55 -1.69
CA VAL A 28 3.11 -9.09 -0.85
C VAL A 28 1.84 -8.62 -1.55
N ALA A 29 1.34 -9.45 -2.47
CA ALA A 29 -0.02 -9.33 -2.93
C ALA A 29 -0.85 -9.44 -1.67
N ASP A 30 -1.57 -8.37 -1.34
CA ASP A 30 -2.63 -8.35 -0.34
C ASP A 30 -3.52 -9.55 -0.67
N ALA A 31 -3.31 -10.66 0.03
CA ALA A 31 -4.11 -11.85 -0.14
C ALA A 31 -5.48 -11.40 0.34
N GLY A 32 -6.38 -11.16 -0.61
CA GLY A 32 -7.71 -10.68 -0.32
C GLY A 32 -8.33 -11.50 0.82
N PRO A 33 -9.22 -10.89 1.61
CA PRO A 33 -9.76 -11.54 2.80
C PRO A 33 -10.30 -12.93 2.45
N PRO A 34 -10.19 -13.91 3.37
CA PRO A 34 -10.70 -15.25 3.14
C PRO A 34 -12.16 -15.17 2.70
N ALA A 35 -12.59 -16.07 1.81
CA ALA A 35 -13.92 -16.02 1.19
C ALA A 35 -15.09 -15.97 2.19
N ASP A 36 -14.85 -16.36 3.44
CA ASP A 36 -15.82 -16.38 4.53
C ASP A 36 -15.73 -15.15 5.46
N ALA A 37 -14.91 -14.16 5.15
CA ALA A 37 -14.79 -12.96 5.96
C ALA A 37 -16.08 -12.13 5.88
N ALA A 38 -16.57 -11.67 7.04
CA ALA A 38 -17.73 -10.78 7.09
C ALA A 38 -17.49 -9.52 6.24
N PRO A 39 -18.54 -8.93 5.63
CA PRO A 39 -18.44 -7.64 4.96
C PRO A 39 -17.81 -6.56 5.86
N LEU A 40 -17.04 -5.64 5.28
CA LEU A 40 -16.25 -4.68 6.05
C LEU A 40 -17.12 -3.72 6.87
N ASP A 41 -18.34 -3.41 6.42
CA ASP A 41 -19.32 -2.62 7.17
C ASP A 41 -19.88 -3.33 8.41
N GLN A 42 -19.70 -4.66 8.51
CA GLN A 42 -20.11 -5.47 9.65
C GLN A 42 -18.96 -5.73 10.62
N ASP A 43 -17.73 -5.71 10.11
CA ASP A 43 -16.49 -5.95 10.85
C ASP A 43 -15.79 -4.61 11.18
N LEU A 44 -16.32 -3.90 12.18
CA LEU A 44 -15.81 -2.57 12.56
C LEU A 44 -14.35 -2.55 13.01
N PRO A 45 -13.83 -3.55 13.76
CA PRO A 45 -12.40 -3.61 14.05
C PRO A 45 -11.55 -3.66 12.78
N ARG A 46 -11.90 -4.52 11.81
CA ARG A 46 -11.18 -4.59 10.53
C ARG A 46 -11.34 -3.33 9.70
N LEU A 47 -12.50 -2.68 9.75
CA LEU A 47 -12.71 -1.38 9.11
C LEU A 47 -11.83 -0.30 9.72
N ALA A 48 -11.65 -0.29 11.04
CA ALA A 48 -10.75 0.63 11.73
C ALA A 48 -9.28 0.42 11.32
N GLU A 49 -8.83 -0.84 11.30
CA GLU A 49 -7.47 -1.20 10.87
C GLU A 49 -7.20 -0.80 9.41
N ARG A 50 -8.11 -1.13 8.49
CA ARG A 50 -7.97 -0.76 7.07
C ARG A 50 -8.08 0.75 6.86
N SER A 51 -8.89 1.45 7.65
CA SER A 51 -8.95 2.91 7.63
C SER A 51 -7.63 3.53 8.07
N LEU A 52 -6.95 2.97 9.08
CA LEU A 52 -5.64 3.45 9.51
C LEU A 52 -4.59 3.20 8.43
N ALA A 53 -4.58 1.99 7.85
CA ALA A 53 -3.69 1.63 6.75
C ALA A 53 -3.84 2.59 5.56
N MET A 54 -5.08 2.99 5.22
CA MET A 54 -5.34 3.99 4.19
C MET A 54 -4.62 5.31 4.47
N TYR A 55 -4.71 5.86 5.69
CA TYR A 55 -4.01 7.11 6.03
C TYR A 55 -2.48 6.95 6.00
N GLN A 56 -1.95 5.82 6.47
CA GLN A 56 -0.51 5.53 6.42
C GLN A 56 0.00 5.39 4.98
N ASP A 57 -0.81 4.80 4.09
CA ASP A 57 -0.52 4.69 2.68
C ASP A 57 -0.57 6.05 1.97
N ILE A 58 -1.48 6.96 2.35
CA ILE A 58 -1.49 8.34 1.85
C ILE A 58 -0.19 9.05 2.24
N VAL A 59 0.24 8.93 3.51
CA VAL A 59 1.51 9.52 3.98
C VAL A 59 2.69 8.97 3.17
N SER A 60 2.72 7.66 2.94
CA SER A 60 3.78 7.00 2.15
C SER A 60 3.76 7.44 0.69
N ALA A 61 2.57 7.53 0.08
CA ALA A 61 2.37 8.00 -1.27
C ALA A 61 2.85 9.45 -1.45
N PHE A 62 2.57 10.32 -0.47
CA PHE A 62 3.03 11.71 -0.50
C PHE A 62 4.54 11.81 -0.33
N ALA A 63 5.12 11.10 0.64
CA ALA A 63 6.56 11.09 0.86
C ALA A 63 7.33 10.70 -0.41
N ALA A 64 6.89 9.66 -1.11
CA ALA A 64 7.58 9.23 -2.32
C ALA A 64 7.18 10.01 -3.59
N SER A 65 6.20 10.92 -3.53
CA SER A 65 5.86 11.85 -4.65
C SER A 65 6.64 13.15 -4.55
N GLY A 66 7.12 13.51 -3.35
CA GLY A 66 7.88 14.73 -3.13
C GLY A 66 7.03 15.99 -3.40
N GLU A 67 7.40 16.76 -4.42
CA GLU A 67 6.66 17.95 -4.86
C GLU A 67 5.99 17.78 -6.23
N ASP A 68 6.00 16.55 -6.77
CA ASP A 68 5.40 16.23 -8.07
C ASP A 68 3.89 15.97 -7.93
N CYS A 69 3.09 16.96 -8.32
CA CYS A 69 1.63 16.89 -8.25
C CYS A 69 1.02 15.82 -9.17
N ALA A 70 1.64 15.53 -10.33
CA ALA A 70 1.13 14.50 -11.24
C ALA A 70 1.41 13.09 -10.68
N ALA A 71 2.58 12.89 -10.06
CA ALA A 71 2.89 11.66 -9.34
C ALA A 71 1.95 11.47 -8.15
N ALA A 72 1.68 12.54 -7.38
CA ALA A 72 0.75 12.50 -6.26
C ALA A 72 -0.68 12.12 -6.69
N VAL A 73 -1.20 12.72 -7.76
CA VAL A 73 -2.52 12.39 -8.33
C VAL A 73 -2.58 10.92 -8.75
N THR A 74 -1.57 10.43 -9.46
CA THR A 74 -1.51 9.03 -9.92
C THR A 74 -1.63 8.07 -8.75
N ARG A 75 -0.89 8.33 -7.66
CA ARG A 75 -0.93 7.48 -6.47
C ARG A 75 -2.23 7.59 -5.70
N LEU A 76 -2.84 8.78 -5.62
CA LEU A 76 -4.17 8.92 -5.01
C LEU A 76 -5.23 8.09 -5.76
N HIS A 77 -5.17 8.03 -7.08
CA HIS A 77 -6.05 7.13 -7.85
C HIS A 77 -5.78 5.65 -7.59
N GLU A 78 -4.51 5.24 -7.49
CA GLU A 78 -4.16 3.86 -7.10
C GLU A 78 -4.71 3.51 -5.71
N LEU A 79 -4.58 4.43 -4.74
CA LEU A 79 -5.13 4.25 -3.39
C LEU A 79 -6.66 4.22 -3.41
N THR A 80 -7.31 5.03 -4.26
CA THR A 80 -8.77 5.02 -4.41
C THR A 80 -9.26 3.65 -4.86
N GLY A 81 -8.58 3.03 -5.83
CA GLY A 81 -8.88 1.67 -6.24
C GLY A 81 -8.68 0.64 -5.12
N ARG A 82 -7.60 0.78 -4.34
CA ARG A 82 -7.25 -0.14 -3.24
C ARG A 82 -8.19 -0.06 -2.04
N TYR A 83 -8.66 1.14 -1.69
CA TYR A 83 -9.42 1.42 -0.47
C TYR A 83 -10.90 1.75 -0.72
N ARG A 84 -11.40 1.47 -1.93
CA ARG A 84 -12.82 1.63 -2.26
C ARG A 84 -13.76 0.89 -1.31
N ASP A 85 -13.35 -0.28 -0.83
CA ASP A 85 -14.13 -1.06 0.15
C ASP A 85 -14.26 -0.33 1.49
N VAL A 86 -13.20 0.36 1.93
CA VAL A 86 -13.19 1.17 3.16
C VAL A 86 -14.13 2.35 3.04
N THR A 87 -14.09 3.11 1.95
CA THR A 87 -14.96 4.30 1.77
C THR A 87 -16.44 3.89 1.70
N VAL A 88 -16.75 2.82 0.97
CA VAL A 88 -18.11 2.26 0.89
C VAL A 88 -18.59 1.75 2.25
N ALA A 89 -17.74 1.00 2.97
CA ALA A 89 -18.10 0.47 4.28
C ALA A 89 -18.29 1.58 5.32
N ASN A 90 -17.40 2.57 5.38
CA ASN A 90 -17.56 3.74 6.25
C ASN A 90 -18.86 4.49 5.95
N ALA A 91 -19.16 4.75 4.68
CA ALA A 91 -20.40 5.41 4.28
C ALA A 91 -21.63 4.61 4.74
N LYS A 92 -21.64 3.29 4.54
CA LYS A 92 -22.72 2.42 4.98
C LYS A 92 -22.89 2.42 6.50
N VAL A 93 -21.80 2.33 7.27
CA VAL A 93 -21.84 2.38 8.74
C VAL A 93 -22.44 3.69 9.25
N LEU A 94 -22.13 4.81 8.59
CA LEU A 94 -22.72 6.11 8.92
C LEU A 94 -24.20 6.18 8.53
N GLN A 95 -24.59 5.68 7.36
CA GLN A 95 -25.98 5.60 6.91
C GLN A 95 -26.83 4.71 7.82
N ASP A 96 -26.27 3.61 8.31
CA ASP A 96 -26.91 2.69 9.25
C ASP A 96 -26.97 3.25 10.69
N GLY A 97 -26.49 4.48 10.92
CA GLY A 97 -26.53 5.16 12.22
C GLY A 97 -25.50 4.66 13.24
N ARG A 98 -24.50 3.88 12.80
CA ARG A 98 -23.54 3.17 13.66
C ARG A 98 -22.24 3.97 13.91
N ALA A 99 -22.35 5.30 13.92
CA ALA A 99 -21.21 6.19 14.07
C ALA A 99 -20.53 6.07 15.45
N LYS A 100 -21.28 5.74 16.51
CA LYS A 100 -20.73 5.55 17.85
C LYS A 100 -19.91 4.27 17.96
N GLU A 101 -20.39 3.20 17.34
CA GLU A 101 -19.71 1.91 17.26
C GLU A 101 -18.42 2.04 16.45
N LEU A 102 -18.47 2.73 15.31
CA LEU A 102 -17.28 3.03 14.51
C LEU A 102 -16.27 3.83 15.32
N LYS A 103 -16.70 4.88 16.03
CA LYS A 103 -15.83 5.66 16.91
C LYS A 103 -15.19 4.80 18.00
N ALA A 104 -15.94 3.86 18.59
CA ALA A 104 -15.41 2.94 19.58
C ALA A 104 -14.37 1.98 18.98
N ALA A 105 -14.59 1.49 17.76
CA ALA A 105 -13.64 0.64 17.05
C ALA A 105 -12.35 1.40 16.64
N LEU A 106 -12.46 2.70 16.35
CA LEU A 106 -11.31 3.56 16.02
C LEU A 106 -10.51 3.99 17.26
N ALA A 107 -11.11 4.00 18.45
CA ALA A 107 -10.50 4.55 19.67
C ALA A 107 -9.12 3.96 20.01
N PRO A 108 -8.86 2.64 19.87
CA PRO A 108 -7.54 2.05 20.10
C PRO A 108 -6.44 2.58 19.17
N HIS A 109 -6.80 3.15 18.03
CA HIS A 109 -5.90 3.64 16.98
C HIS A 109 -5.85 5.18 16.90
N SER A 110 -6.48 5.88 17.86
CA SER A 110 -6.71 7.33 17.77
C SER A 110 -5.40 8.13 17.64
N ALA A 111 -4.36 7.76 18.37
CA ALA A 111 -3.07 8.44 18.32
C ALA A 111 -2.39 8.26 16.95
N GLU A 112 -2.47 7.07 16.37
CA GLU A 112 -1.91 6.75 15.06
C GLU A 112 -2.68 7.46 13.94
N PHE A 113 -4.01 7.53 14.03
CA PHE A 113 -4.82 8.32 13.12
C PHE A 113 -4.46 9.80 13.19
N ASP A 114 -4.37 10.37 14.40
CA ASP A 114 -4.03 11.78 14.58
C ASP A 114 -2.63 12.07 14.02
N ALA A 115 -1.67 11.18 14.24
CA ALA A 115 -0.32 11.30 13.69
C ALA A 115 -0.30 11.22 12.16
N ALA A 116 -1.01 10.25 11.57
CA ALA A 116 -1.07 10.08 10.12
C ALA A 116 -1.79 11.26 9.45
N ALA A 117 -2.96 11.66 9.97
CA ALA A 117 -3.70 12.82 9.47
C ALA A 117 -2.87 14.11 9.56
N ALA A 118 -2.15 14.32 10.67
CA ALA A 118 -1.24 15.45 10.80
C ALA A 118 -0.09 15.39 9.78
N ALA A 119 0.47 14.21 9.49
CA ALA A 119 1.51 14.05 8.48
C ALA A 119 1.00 14.34 7.06
N VAL A 120 -0.24 13.94 6.73
CA VAL A 120 -0.89 14.29 5.46
C VAL A 120 -1.00 15.81 5.32
N VAL A 121 -1.60 16.49 6.32
CA VAL A 121 -1.83 17.94 6.29
C VAL A 121 -0.53 18.74 6.21
N ARG A 122 0.53 18.28 6.88
CA ARG A 122 1.84 18.94 6.89
C ARG A 122 2.74 18.53 5.72
N SER A 123 2.25 17.67 4.81
CA SER A 123 3.08 17.17 3.72
C SER A 123 3.45 18.29 2.72
N PRO A 124 4.67 18.26 2.16
CA PRO A 124 5.06 19.16 1.07
C PRO A 124 4.13 19.04 -0.15
N VAL A 125 3.64 17.82 -0.43
CA VAL A 125 2.65 17.56 -1.49
C VAL A 125 1.41 18.41 -1.28
N VAL A 126 0.79 18.40 -0.09
CA VAL A 126 -0.41 19.21 0.18
C VAL A 126 -0.10 20.69 0.06
N ALA A 127 1.02 21.15 0.63
CA ALA A 127 1.42 22.57 0.53
C ALA A 127 1.62 23.02 -0.93
N ARG A 128 2.11 22.15 -1.81
CA ARG A 128 2.42 22.47 -3.21
C ARG A 128 1.23 22.26 -4.16
N CYS A 129 0.47 21.19 -3.95
CA CYS A 129 -0.49 20.66 -4.92
C CYS A 129 -1.94 20.96 -4.58
N ALA A 130 -2.25 21.50 -3.39
CA ALA A 130 -3.64 21.80 -2.99
C ALA A 130 -4.39 22.78 -3.90
N GLN A 131 -3.67 23.54 -4.75
CA GLN A 131 -4.27 24.44 -5.74
C GLN A 131 -4.44 23.79 -7.13
N ASP A 132 -3.93 22.56 -7.35
CA ASP A 132 -4.19 21.80 -8.58
C ASP A 132 -5.57 21.12 -8.45
N PRO A 133 -6.56 21.46 -9.28
CA PRO A 133 -7.90 20.87 -9.19
C PRO A 133 -7.91 19.34 -9.31
N ARG A 134 -6.96 18.76 -10.06
CA ARG A 134 -6.86 17.30 -10.21
C ARG A 134 -6.37 16.64 -8.93
N PHE A 135 -5.50 17.31 -8.18
CA PHE A 135 -5.06 16.85 -6.88
C PHE A 135 -6.21 16.89 -5.87
N SER A 136 -6.91 18.02 -5.76
CA SER A 136 -8.08 18.14 -4.88
C SER A 136 -9.13 17.09 -5.19
N GLN A 137 -9.45 16.91 -6.47
CA GLN A 137 -10.39 15.88 -6.91
C GLN A 137 -9.94 14.47 -6.51
N ALA A 138 -8.70 14.08 -6.84
CA ALA A 138 -8.19 12.74 -6.52
C ALA A 138 -8.14 12.48 -5.00
N PHE A 139 -7.88 13.53 -4.20
CA PHE A 139 -7.87 13.44 -2.75
C PHE A 139 -9.29 13.30 -2.18
N ASP A 140 -10.25 14.06 -2.70
CA ASP A 140 -11.66 13.98 -2.30
C ASP A 140 -12.27 12.62 -2.68
N GLU A 141 -11.96 12.10 -3.89
CA GLU A 141 -12.41 10.77 -4.35
C GLU A 141 -11.88 9.63 -3.47
N LEU A 142 -10.70 9.78 -2.87
CA LEU A 142 -10.17 8.78 -1.94
C LEU A 142 -10.91 8.77 -0.60
N LEU A 143 -11.47 9.90 -0.17
CA LEU A 143 -12.12 10.04 1.13
C LEU A 143 -13.64 9.90 1.07
N ALA A 144 -14.23 10.13 -0.10
CA ALA A 144 -15.67 10.06 -0.33
C ALA A 144 -16.06 8.78 -1.10
N PRO A 145 -17.24 8.21 -0.81
CA PRO A 145 -17.83 7.22 -1.71
C PRO A 145 -18.22 7.88 -3.06
N PRO A 146 -18.15 7.14 -4.18
CA PRO A 146 -18.63 7.61 -5.48
C PRO A 146 -20.16 7.73 -5.56
#